data_AF-A0A924IGX5-F1
#
_entry.id   AF-A0A924IGX5-F1
#
_cell.length_a   1.000
_cell.length_b   1.000
_cell.length_c   1.000
_cell.angle_alpha   90.00
_cell.angle_beta   90.00
_cell.angle_gamma   90.00
#
_symmetry.space_group_name_H-M   'P 1'
#
loop_
_entity.id
_entity.type
_entity.pdbx_description
1 polymer ?
#
loop_
_entity_poly.entity_id
_entity_poly.type
_entity_poly.pdbx_seq_one_letter_code
_entity_poly.pdbx_strand_id
1 'polypeptide(L)'
;MKKNLALIFIPFLLIPAVSLAFVKKEMNEKESLDRYYQNLFIGEKKTNNYSGPIDPRSNFSEENGELWLLDDQFSSHYLNNQIQADALDLHSFWFKKIIEKSTCPDATLGENIDYIRYLYRLLTISYLFESLKINHKVTAELGADKNICALSFEEVFDKCKPQSDDMKKFHERVYGKFVNEISKINVPAFNKKELTSWLENFQHSTALTIDPVHARLHDWCHSQKKNCRNLSVDEVKKALGTICNDDRDLIQNLCSEKDNLFGASYAEKATELIQTSNAFNLINHSGMGEDCLRRYVKIFSPKEIRYGVLSRQFPLIYSQLIRENSRYLQGELFLPGALKEFDIKGLSDFLTALKPPKVEPVIKVLPKPKPKPKIVVAKTKPVEVARPEPVQMEIVPPPKPKISEFEKAVLELDEKKLESLSINMESFRDDFEFSQQMIADLATPIKKFQTRAALNDMKSYDNLGSAEAPVGLIFLKYLIDTENHQGLYNIVTVLGDKFYVTNDIEKKDRPVYIELRNDASSKNHWQIILMKKTTTKTKK
;
A
#
# COMPACT_ATOMS: atom_id res chain seq x y z
N MET A 1 78.58 22.23 2.24
CA MET A 1 78.98 20.97 1.56
C MET A 1 77.71 20.24 1.16
N LYS A 2 77.32 20.30 -0.13
CA LYS A 2 77.43 19.21 -1.13
C LYS A 2 76.72 17.90 -0.75
N LYS A 3 75.64 17.61 -1.52
CA LYS A 3 75.20 16.29 -2.07
C LYS A 3 74.64 15.27 -1.05
N ASN A 4 73.65 14.42 -1.29
CA ASN A 4 72.79 13.98 -2.40
C ASN A 4 71.59 13.25 -1.72
N LEU A 5 70.33 13.47 -2.11
CA LEU A 5 69.56 12.69 -3.09
C LEU A 5 69.35 11.19 -2.73
N ALA A 6 68.13 10.81 -2.32
CA ALA A 6 67.41 9.62 -2.83
C ALA A 6 65.96 9.57 -2.32
N LEU A 7 65.02 9.67 -3.27
CA LEU A 7 63.62 9.22 -3.19
C LEU A 7 63.52 7.74 -2.76
N ILE A 8 62.38 7.32 -2.19
CA ILE A 8 61.55 6.18 -2.67
C ILE A 8 60.15 6.17 -1.99
N PHE A 9 59.14 6.31 -2.85
CA PHE A 9 57.77 5.75 -2.89
C PHE A 9 57.05 5.17 -1.64
N ILE A 10 55.87 5.77 -1.38
CA ILE A 10 54.58 5.28 -0.81
C ILE A 10 54.03 4.07 -1.65
N PRO A 11 53.06 3.19 -1.25
CA PRO A 11 52.13 3.13 -0.08
C PRO A 11 52.06 1.74 0.61
N PHE A 12 51.31 1.60 1.72
CA PHE A 12 50.21 0.62 1.82
C PHE A 12 49.38 0.87 3.10
N LEU A 13 48.17 1.38 2.88
CA LEU A 13 47.06 1.37 3.83
C LEU A 13 46.68 -0.09 4.13
N LEU A 14 46.89 -0.53 5.36
CA LEU A 14 46.23 -1.72 5.92
C LEU A 14 44.92 -1.26 6.56
N ILE A 15 43.85 -1.33 5.78
CA ILE A 15 42.47 -1.35 6.30
C ILE A 15 42.26 -2.77 6.83
N PRO A 16 41.99 -3.00 8.12
CA PRO A 16 41.49 -4.28 8.55
C PRO A 16 40.09 -4.45 7.97
N ALA A 17 39.94 -5.42 7.07
CA ALA A 17 38.64 -5.92 6.63
C ALA A 17 37.91 -6.51 7.84
N VAL A 18 37.10 -5.69 8.50
CA VAL A 18 36.07 -6.18 9.41
C VAL A 18 35.03 -6.85 8.54
N SER A 19 35.10 -8.18 8.53
CA SER A 19 34.07 -9.06 7.98
C SER A 19 32.71 -8.67 8.57
N LEU A 20 31.87 -8.03 7.75
CA LEU A 20 30.44 -7.87 7.99
C LEU A 20 29.79 -9.26 7.92
N ALA A 21 29.93 -10.02 9.00
CA ALA A 21 28.97 -11.05 9.33
C ALA A 21 27.66 -10.30 9.64
N PHE A 22 26.69 -10.40 8.74
CA PHE A 22 25.30 -10.05 8.99
C PHE A 22 24.75 -10.99 10.07
N VAL A 23 25.08 -10.69 11.33
CA VAL A 23 24.31 -11.13 12.48
C VAL A 23 23.05 -10.28 12.43
N LYS A 24 21.93 -10.94 12.09
CA LYS A 24 20.57 -10.38 12.21
C LYS A 24 20.31 -10.15 13.70
N LYS A 25 20.88 -9.08 14.24
CA LYS A 25 20.63 -8.61 15.59
C LYS A 25 19.20 -8.08 15.57
N GLU A 26 18.30 -8.76 16.27
CA GLU A 26 16.99 -8.21 16.61
C GLU A 26 17.24 -6.81 17.19
N MET A 27 16.79 -5.79 16.45
CA MET A 27 16.90 -4.42 16.91
C MET A 27 16.04 -4.30 18.15
N ASN A 28 16.65 -3.88 19.25
CA ASN A 28 15.94 -3.56 20.48
C ASN A 28 14.89 -2.49 20.14
N GLU A 29 13.61 -2.72 20.46
CA GLU A 29 12.47 -1.84 20.11
C GLU A 29 12.71 -0.38 20.51
N LYS A 30 13.47 -0.17 21.59
CA LYS A 30 13.89 1.14 22.08
C LYS A 30 14.86 1.87 21.14
N GLU A 31 15.80 1.14 20.52
CA GLU A 31 16.74 1.71 19.54
C GLU A 31 16.05 2.06 18.21
N SER A 32 14.95 1.38 17.85
CA SER A 32 14.13 1.72 16.68
C SER A 32 13.47 3.09 16.84
N LEU A 33 12.86 3.31 18.01
CA LEU A 33 12.18 4.54 18.37
C LEU A 33 13.15 5.73 18.47
N ASP A 34 14.27 5.55 19.17
CA ASP A 34 15.29 6.59 19.36
C ASP A 34 15.93 7.01 18.03
N ARG A 35 16.24 6.04 17.15
CA ARG A 35 16.82 6.32 15.83
C ARG A 35 15.82 6.99 14.89
N TYR A 36 14.52 6.80 15.11
CA TYR A 36 13.46 7.50 14.38
C TYR A 36 13.30 8.96 14.83
N TYR A 37 13.32 9.22 16.15
CA TYR A 37 13.26 10.59 16.69
C TYR A 37 14.45 11.45 16.28
N GLN A 38 15.65 10.87 16.17
CA GLN A 38 16.86 11.61 15.83
C GLN A 38 16.95 12.04 14.36
N ASN A 39 16.29 11.36 13.43
CA ASN A 39 16.36 11.64 11.99
C ASN A 39 15.42 12.76 11.49
N LEU A 40 14.61 13.37 12.38
CA LEU A 40 13.48 14.25 12.02
C LEU A 40 13.72 15.76 12.16
N PHE A 41 14.91 16.20 12.55
CA PHE A 41 15.18 17.62 12.85
C PHE A 41 16.07 18.30 11.80
N ILE A 42 15.48 19.14 10.95
CA ILE A 42 16.21 20.15 10.18
C ILE A 42 15.42 21.48 10.15
N GLY A 43 15.84 22.45 10.97
CA GLY A 43 15.74 23.88 10.65
C GLY A 43 14.70 24.77 11.35
N GLU A 44 15.13 26.00 11.68
CA GLU A 44 14.33 27.11 12.21
C GLU A 44 13.39 27.73 11.15
N LYS A 45 12.20 28.19 11.58
CA LYS A 45 11.26 28.96 10.75
C LYS A 45 11.58 30.46 10.81
N LYS A 46 11.70 31.12 9.65
CA LYS A 46 11.88 32.58 9.56
C LYS A 46 10.62 33.35 9.98
N THR A 47 10.77 34.36 10.84
CA THR A 47 9.83 35.48 10.98
C THR A 47 10.58 36.81 11.05
N ASN A 48 10.08 37.84 10.35
CA ASN A 48 10.73 39.16 10.25
C ASN A 48 10.53 40.07 11.48
N ASN A 49 9.82 39.60 12.52
CA ASN A 49 9.55 40.32 13.78
C ASN A 49 9.52 39.32 14.94
N TYR A 50 10.65 38.68 15.23
CA TYR A 50 10.77 37.76 16.36
C TYR A 50 11.17 38.53 17.62
N SER A 51 10.22 38.76 18.52
CA SER A 51 10.48 39.06 19.94
C SER A 51 10.42 37.75 20.72
N GLY A 52 11.20 36.76 20.30
CA GLY A 52 11.15 35.45 20.94
C GLY A 52 11.74 35.43 22.34
N PRO A 53 11.79 34.25 22.96
CA PRO A 53 12.44 34.04 24.23
C PRO A 53 13.86 34.62 24.21
N ILE A 54 14.24 35.20 25.36
CA ILE A 54 15.59 35.65 25.69
C ILE A 54 16.56 34.48 25.46
N ASP A 55 16.14 33.25 25.76
CA ASP A 55 16.87 32.03 25.42
C ASP A 55 16.26 31.31 24.19
N PRO A 56 16.99 31.21 23.06
CA PRO A 56 16.48 30.52 21.87
C PRO A 56 16.37 28.99 22.04
N ARG A 57 16.92 28.44 23.13
CA ARG A 57 16.85 27.00 23.39
C ARG A 57 15.43 26.62 23.81
N SER A 58 15.02 25.44 23.35
CA SER A 58 13.71 24.87 23.65
C SER A 58 13.86 23.41 24.04
N ASN A 59 13.06 22.96 25.00
CA ASN A 59 12.89 21.56 25.31
C ASN A 59 11.64 21.03 24.62
N PHE A 60 11.78 19.89 23.96
CA PHE A 60 10.68 19.19 23.35
C PHE A 60 10.27 18.04 24.25
N SER A 61 8.99 17.97 24.61
CA SER A 61 8.48 16.83 25.35
C SER A 61 8.17 15.69 24.38
N GLU A 62 8.96 14.63 24.47
CA GLU A 62 8.77 13.41 23.67
C GLU A 62 7.41 12.73 23.91
N GLU A 63 6.77 13.04 25.03
CA GLU A 63 5.57 12.35 25.50
C GLU A 63 4.27 12.94 24.97
N ASN A 64 4.19 14.27 24.90
CA ASN A 64 2.98 14.98 24.48
C ASN A 64 3.18 15.85 23.24
N GLY A 65 4.41 15.90 22.70
CA GLY A 65 4.72 16.65 21.50
C GLY A 65 4.78 18.17 21.68
N GLU A 66 4.73 18.66 22.92
CA GLU A 66 4.75 20.08 23.23
C GLU A 66 6.17 20.65 23.17
N LEU A 67 6.30 21.81 22.52
CA LEU A 67 7.52 22.61 22.52
C LEU A 67 7.45 23.58 23.70
N TRP A 68 8.41 23.48 24.61
CA TRP A 68 8.57 24.39 25.74
C TRP A 68 9.81 25.24 25.51
N LEU A 69 9.64 26.56 25.44
CA LEU A 69 10.77 27.47 25.44
C LEU A 69 11.39 27.48 26.84
N LEU A 70 12.72 27.61 26.94
CA LEU A 70 13.39 27.56 28.25
C LEU A 70 12.92 28.68 29.18
N ASP A 71 12.53 29.83 28.64
CA ASP A 71 11.97 30.95 29.41
C ASP A 71 10.57 30.64 29.95
N ASP A 72 9.75 29.91 29.19
CA ASP A 72 8.42 29.46 29.62
C ASP A 72 8.55 28.39 30.69
N GLN A 73 9.51 27.48 30.51
CA GLN A 73 9.83 26.44 31.49
C GLN A 73 10.37 27.05 32.78
N PHE A 74 11.27 28.05 32.68
CA PHE A 74 11.73 28.83 33.81
C PHE A 74 10.56 29.51 34.49
N SER A 75 9.75 30.30 33.78
CA SER A 75 8.65 31.07 34.39
C SER A 75 7.58 30.20 35.04
N SER A 76 7.18 29.11 34.39
CA SER A 76 6.13 28.19 34.90
C SER A 76 6.61 27.30 36.04
N HIS A 77 7.91 26.99 36.09
CA HIS A 77 8.48 26.08 37.08
C HIS A 77 9.44 26.74 38.07
N TYR A 78 9.71 28.05 38.01
CA TYR A 78 10.71 28.72 38.85
C TYR A 78 10.43 28.53 40.35
N LEU A 79 9.24 28.95 40.80
CA LEU A 79 8.82 28.79 42.20
C LEU A 79 8.67 27.31 42.57
N ASN A 80 8.17 26.52 41.64
CA ASN A 80 7.78 25.14 41.83
C ASN A 80 9.00 24.19 41.97
N ASN A 81 10.04 24.38 41.14
CA ASN A 81 11.31 23.65 41.19
C ASN A 81 12.14 24.04 42.43
N GLN A 82 11.95 25.24 42.97
CA GLN A 82 12.60 25.71 44.20
C GLN A 82 11.94 25.11 45.46
N ILE A 83 10.67 24.68 45.38
CA ILE A 83 9.92 24.15 46.53
C ILE A 83 10.08 22.63 46.61
N GLN A 84 9.61 21.86 45.62
CA GLN A 84 9.72 20.38 45.58
C GLN A 84 9.62 19.84 44.15
N ALA A 85 10.75 19.67 43.47
CA ALA A 85 10.81 19.11 42.12
C ALA A 85 10.19 17.69 42.03
N ASP A 86 10.49 16.82 43.00
CA ASP A 86 10.04 15.43 43.00
C ASP A 86 8.51 15.27 43.02
N ALA A 87 7.81 16.13 43.77
CA ALA A 87 6.35 16.09 43.85
C ALA A 87 5.68 16.48 42.52
N LEU A 88 6.32 17.37 41.76
CA LEU A 88 5.84 17.83 40.47
C LEU A 88 6.17 16.84 39.36
N ASP A 89 7.34 16.22 39.43
CA ASP A 89 7.69 15.10 38.55
C ASP A 89 6.72 13.95 38.75
N LEU A 90 6.35 13.64 40.00
CA LEU A 90 5.33 12.64 40.32
C LEU A 90 3.95 13.05 39.80
N HIS A 91 3.55 14.32 39.97
CA HIS A 91 2.29 14.84 39.44
C HIS A 91 2.24 14.77 37.91
N SER A 92 3.31 15.19 37.22
CA SER A 92 3.44 15.10 35.77
C SER A 92 3.41 13.64 35.31
N PHE A 93 4.13 12.75 36.00
CA PHE A 93 4.11 11.32 35.74
C PHE A 93 2.71 10.73 35.90
N TRP A 94 1.99 11.05 36.98
CA TRP A 94 0.66 10.50 37.24
C TRP A 94 -0.39 11.01 36.25
N PHE A 95 -0.46 12.32 36.04
CA PHE A 95 -1.55 12.93 35.28
C PHE A 95 -1.28 13.08 33.78
N LYS A 96 0.00 13.13 33.36
CA LYS A 96 0.35 13.23 31.94
C LYS A 96 0.86 11.90 31.37
N LYS A 97 1.72 11.16 32.10
CA LYS A 97 2.36 9.95 31.56
C LYS A 97 1.54 8.68 31.79
N ILE A 98 1.08 8.42 33.01
CA ILE A 98 0.36 7.18 33.32
C ILE A 98 -0.96 7.13 32.58
N ILE A 99 -1.78 8.18 32.64
CA ILE A 99 -3.12 8.15 32.01
C ILE A 99 -2.99 7.90 30.50
N GLU A 100 -2.09 8.59 29.81
CA GLU A 100 -1.92 8.47 28.36
C GLU A 100 -1.29 7.14 27.95
N LYS A 101 -0.33 6.63 28.72
CA LYS A 101 0.30 5.33 28.45
C LYS A 101 -0.53 4.14 28.94
N SER A 102 -1.49 4.34 29.84
CA SER A 102 -2.37 3.28 30.33
C SER A 102 -3.43 2.89 29.31
N THR A 103 -3.84 3.84 28.45
CA THR A 103 -4.85 3.63 27.40
C THR A 103 -4.25 3.18 26.08
N CYS A 104 -3.04 3.64 25.74
CA CYS A 104 -2.24 3.08 24.65
C CYS A 104 -0.76 3.03 25.07
N PRO A 105 -0.26 1.87 25.53
CA PRO A 105 1.14 1.71 25.92
C PRO A 105 2.13 1.96 24.78
N ASP A 106 3.38 2.29 25.12
CA ASP A 106 4.43 2.55 24.12
C ASP A 106 4.67 1.35 23.20
N ALA A 107 4.60 0.13 23.73
CA ALA A 107 4.73 -1.10 22.94
C ALA A 107 3.61 -1.22 21.89
N THR A 108 2.35 -1.08 22.33
CA THR A 108 1.17 -1.16 21.44
C THR A 108 1.16 -0.06 20.39
N LEU A 109 1.53 1.18 20.78
CA LEU A 109 1.66 2.26 19.81
C LEU A 109 2.78 1.96 18.81
N GLY A 110 3.94 1.49 19.29
CA GLY A 110 5.10 1.16 18.46
C GLY A 110 4.82 0.09 17.42
N GLU A 111 4.07 -0.95 17.76
CA GLU A 111 3.63 -2.00 16.82
C GLU A 111 2.76 -1.45 15.68
N ASN A 112 1.95 -0.41 15.96
CA ASN A 112 0.96 0.12 15.04
C ASN A 112 1.37 1.43 14.35
N ILE A 113 2.46 2.08 14.78
CA ILE A 113 2.82 3.46 14.41
C ILE A 113 2.99 3.63 12.91
N ASP A 114 3.68 2.69 12.26
CA ASP A 114 3.96 2.73 10.83
C ASP A 114 2.68 2.51 10.02
N TYR A 115 1.80 1.63 10.50
CA TYR A 115 0.53 1.37 9.84
C TYR A 115 -0.45 2.53 10.00
N ILE A 116 -0.52 3.14 11.20
CA ILE A 116 -1.30 4.36 11.43
C ILE A 116 -0.82 5.47 10.48
N ARG A 117 0.51 5.69 10.40
CA ARG A 117 1.11 6.66 9.47
C ARG A 117 0.73 6.38 8.02
N TYR A 118 0.79 5.11 7.62
CA TYR A 118 0.39 4.68 6.30
C TYR A 118 -1.09 4.98 6.02
N LEU A 119 -2.01 4.71 6.95
CA LEU A 119 -3.44 5.00 6.76
C LEU A 119 -3.73 6.48 6.60
N TYR A 120 -3.09 7.34 7.39
CA TYR A 120 -3.20 8.79 7.25
C TYR A 120 -2.69 9.27 5.88
N ARG A 121 -1.55 8.75 5.41
CA ARG A 121 -1.03 9.03 4.05
C ARG A 121 -2.00 8.56 2.97
N LEU A 122 -2.48 7.32 3.07
CA LEU A 122 -3.42 6.71 2.14
C LEU A 122 -4.70 7.53 2.03
N LEU A 123 -5.26 7.94 3.16
CA LEU A 123 -6.46 8.77 3.20
C LEU A 123 -6.21 10.15 2.57
N THR A 124 -5.07 10.78 2.88
CA THR A 124 -4.70 12.06 2.28
C THR A 124 -4.56 11.96 0.76
N ILE A 125 -3.88 10.91 0.26
CA ILE A 125 -3.76 10.63 -1.18
C ILE A 125 -5.15 10.45 -1.80
N SER A 126 -6.03 9.68 -1.16
CA SER A 126 -7.40 9.42 -1.62
C SER A 126 -8.21 10.71 -1.74
N TYR A 127 -8.14 11.60 -0.74
CA TYR A 127 -8.85 12.88 -0.74
C TYR A 127 -8.29 13.88 -1.75
N LEU A 128 -6.97 13.95 -1.91
CA LEU A 128 -6.33 14.74 -2.97
C LEU A 128 -6.75 14.22 -4.35
N PHE A 129 -6.89 12.91 -4.50
CA PHE A 129 -7.35 12.32 -5.76
C PHE A 129 -8.82 12.65 -6.06
N GLU A 130 -9.71 12.66 -5.06
CA GLU A 130 -11.09 13.15 -5.25
C GLU A 130 -11.12 14.63 -5.65
N SER A 131 -10.27 15.47 -5.03
CA SER A 131 -10.07 16.87 -5.44
C SER A 131 -9.63 16.96 -6.91
N LEU A 132 -8.65 16.15 -7.33
CA LEU A 132 -8.20 16.09 -8.73
C LEU A 132 -9.33 15.69 -9.68
N LYS A 133 -10.18 14.71 -9.32
CA LYS A 133 -11.33 14.30 -10.15
C LYS A 133 -12.33 15.44 -10.36
N ILE A 134 -12.66 16.16 -9.29
CA ILE A 134 -13.60 17.29 -9.37
C ILE A 134 -12.98 18.42 -10.22
N ASN A 135 -11.69 18.73 -10.00
CA ASN A 135 -11.00 19.74 -10.79
C ASN A 135 -10.87 19.34 -12.27
N HIS A 136 -10.60 18.07 -12.56
CA HIS A 136 -10.59 17.53 -13.93
C HIS A 136 -11.93 17.76 -14.61
N LYS A 137 -13.04 17.40 -13.93
CA LYS A 137 -14.39 17.62 -14.43
C LYS A 137 -14.64 19.09 -14.76
N VAL A 138 -14.37 20.00 -13.82
CA VAL A 138 -14.60 21.44 -14.04
C VAL A 138 -13.70 22.00 -15.15
N THR A 139 -12.43 21.59 -15.22
CA THR A 139 -11.55 22.03 -16.33
C THR A 139 -12.04 21.58 -17.70
N ALA A 140 -12.58 20.35 -17.79
CA ALA A 140 -13.20 19.85 -19.01
C ALA A 140 -14.48 20.62 -19.35
N GLU A 141 -15.33 20.91 -18.36
CA GLU A 141 -16.55 21.72 -18.52
C GLU A 141 -16.23 23.15 -18.98
N LEU A 142 -15.14 23.75 -18.49
CA LEU A 142 -14.69 25.07 -18.95
C LEU A 142 -14.11 25.06 -20.38
N GLY A 143 -13.97 23.89 -21.01
CA GLY A 143 -13.36 23.74 -22.33
C GLY A 143 -11.85 24.04 -22.30
N ALA A 144 -11.17 23.65 -21.22
CA ALA A 144 -9.71 23.70 -21.15
C ALA A 144 -9.10 22.47 -21.85
N ASP A 145 -7.82 22.52 -22.20
CA ASP A 145 -7.13 21.36 -22.76
C ASP A 145 -7.21 20.16 -21.81
N LYS A 146 -7.53 18.99 -22.35
CA LYS A 146 -7.69 17.73 -21.58
C LYS A 146 -6.47 17.36 -20.73
N ASN A 147 -5.31 17.92 -21.05
CA ASN A 147 -4.04 17.65 -20.39
C ASN A 147 -3.84 18.45 -19.10
N ILE A 148 -4.53 19.59 -18.90
CA ILE A 148 -4.31 20.51 -17.78
C ILE A 148 -4.51 19.82 -16.42
N CYS A 149 -5.56 19.01 -16.31
CA CYS A 149 -5.85 18.21 -15.12
C CYS A 149 -6.08 16.74 -15.49
N ALA A 150 -5.30 16.18 -16.43
CA ALA A 150 -5.30 14.74 -16.73
C ALA A 150 -5.28 13.83 -15.49
N LEU A 151 -6.08 12.76 -15.54
CA LEU A 151 -6.20 11.77 -14.45
C LEU A 151 -5.56 10.42 -14.81
N SER A 152 -4.63 10.39 -15.77
CA SER A 152 -3.96 9.14 -16.13
C SER A 152 -3.05 8.67 -14.98
N PHE A 153 -2.85 7.35 -14.88
CA PHE A 153 -1.94 6.80 -13.88
C PHE A 153 -0.53 7.38 -14.06
N GLU A 154 -0.12 7.58 -15.30
CA GLU A 154 1.21 8.09 -15.64
C GLU A 154 1.44 9.49 -15.05
N GLU A 155 0.43 10.36 -15.12
CA GLU A 155 0.50 11.73 -14.62
C GLU A 155 0.43 11.81 -13.09
N VAL A 156 -0.36 10.94 -12.46
CA VAL A 156 -0.61 10.99 -11.00
C VAL A 156 0.41 10.17 -10.21
N PHE A 157 0.79 8.97 -10.68
CA PHE A 157 1.49 7.96 -9.89
C PHE A 157 2.81 7.44 -10.49
N ASP A 158 3.20 7.73 -11.74
CA ASP A 158 4.41 7.15 -12.35
C ASP A 158 5.71 7.53 -11.63
N LYS A 159 5.77 8.76 -11.10
CA LYS A 159 6.94 9.27 -10.39
C LYS A 159 7.03 8.76 -8.94
N CYS A 160 6.03 8.04 -8.46
CA CYS A 160 6.07 7.47 -7.12
C CYS A 160 7.21 6.46 -6.96
N LYS A 161 7.92 6.56 -5.84
CA LYS A 161 8.95 5.58 -5.43
C LYS A 161 8.66 5.10 -4.00
N PRO A 162 7.65 4.24 -3.81
CA PRO A 162 7.25 3.76 -2.48
C PRO A 162 8.39 2.98 -1.80
N GLN A 163 8.54 3.13 -0.48
CA GLN A 163 9.61 2.51 0.30
C GLN A 163 9.10 1.37 1.17
N SER A 164 8.00 1.58 1.89
CA SER A 164 7.31 0.58 2.70
C SER A 164 6.57 -0.44 1.85
N ASP A 165 6.39 -1.64 2.39
CA ASP A 165 5.72 -2.72 1.67
C ASP A 165 4.22 -2.44 1.48
N ASP A 166 3.58 -1.76 2.45
CA ASP A 166 2.19 -1.34 2.35
C ASP A 166 1.99 -0.34 1.19
N MET A 167 2.88 0.65 1.05
CA MET A 167 2.78 1.65 -0.03
C MET A 167 3.13 1.07 -1.42
N LYS A 168 4.05 0.09 -1.49
CA LYS A 168 4.32 -0.65 -2.75
C LYS A 168 3.09 -1.40 -3.23
N LYS A 169 2.46 -2.17 -2.34
CA LYS A 169 1.23 -2.92 -2.66
C LYS A 169 0.09 -1.98 -3.07
N PHE A 170 -0.06 -0.84 -2.39
CA PHE A 170 -1.00 0.20 -2.81
C PHE A 170 -0.72 0.67 -4.25
N HIS A 171 0.52 1.04 -4.57
CA HIS A 171 0.90 1.52 -5.91
C HIS A 171 0.60 0.49 -7.01
N GLU A 172 0.83 -0.78 -6.73
CA GLU A 172 0.53 -1.89 -7.65
C GLU A 172 -0.98 -2.06 -7.86
N ARG A 173 -1.78 -2.04 -6.78
CA ARG A 173 -3.25 -2.20 -6.86
C ARG A 173 -3.94 -1.04 -7.54
N VAL A 174 -3.47 0.18 -7.26
CA VAL A 174 -4.01 1.40 -7.87
C VAL A 174 -3.81 1.39 -9.38
N TYR A 175 -2.70 0.85 -9.88
CA TYR A 175 -2.48 0.72 -11.32
C TYR A 175 -3.62 -0.05 -12.01
N GLY A 176 -4.00 -1.22 -11.47
CA GLY A 176 -5.10 -2.03 -12.00
C GLY A 176 -6.43 -1.27 -12.05
N LYS A 177 -6.71 -0.45 -11.04
CA LYS A 177 -7.92 0.37 -10.97
C LYS A 177 -7.94 1.51 -12.01
N PHE A 178 -6.82 2.21 -12.18
CA PHE A 178 -6.70 3.33 -13.13
C PHE A 178 -6.87 2.90 -14.60
N VAL A 179 -6.39 1.71 -14.95
CA VAL A 179 -6.49 1.18 -16.32
C VAL A 179 -7.95 0.91 -16.72
N ASN A 180 -8.84 0.60 -15.76
CA ASN A 180 -10.18 0.08 -16.03
C ASN A 180 -11.32 1.14 -15.92
N GLU A 181 -11.19 2.12 -15.03
CA GLU A 181 -12.32 2.98 -14.60
C GLU A 181 -12.19 4.48 -14.97
N ILE A 182 -11.01 5.09 -14.77
CA ILE A 182 -10.87 6.55 -14.71
C ILE A 182 -10.73 7.22 -16.10
N SER A 183 -10.23 6.49 -17.10
CA SER A 183 -10.00 7.00 -18.46
C SER A 183 -11.26 7.25 -19.31
N LYS A 184 -12.46 6.92 -18.78
CA LYS A 184 -13.75 6.97 -19.51
C LYS A 184 -14.62 8.18 -19.17
N ILE A 185 -14.16 9.09 -18.30
CA ILE A 185 -14.93 10.28 -17.91
C ILE A 185 -14.94 11.27 -19.09
N ASN A 186 -15.99 11.24 -19.91
CA ASN A 186 -16.23 12.23 -20.95
C ASN A 186 -17.23 13.27 -20.44
N VAL A 187 -16.76 14.47 -20.14
CA VAL A 187 -17.60 15.55 -19.63
C VAL A 187 -17.83 16.58 -20.74
N PRO A 188 -19.09 16.88 -21.11
CA PRO A 188 -19.37 17.90 -22.10
C PRO A 188 -18.95 19.28 -21.58
N ALA A 189 -18.46 20.12 -22.49
CA ALA A 189 -18.17 21.52 -22.17
C ALA A 189 -19.48 22.28 -21.87
N PHE A 190 -19.40 23.25 -20.96
CA PHE A 190 -20.49 24.17 -20.66
C PHE A 190 -20.92 24.90 -21.93
N ASN A 191 -22.24 25.05 -22.09
CA ASN A 191 -22.75 26.03 -23.02
C ASN A 191 -22.44 27.46 -22.52
N LYS A 192 -22.58 28.46 -23.39
CA LYS A 192 -22.23 29.86 -23.06
C LYS A 192 -22.98 30.38 -21.81
N LYS A 193 -24.23 29.96 -21.60
CA LYS A 193 -25.06 30.40 -20.47
C LYS A 193 -24.60 29.74 -19.15
N GLU A 194 -24.31 28.45 -19.19
CA GLU A 194 -23.75 27.70 -18.05
C GLU A 194 -22.39 28.25 -17.65
N LEU A 195 -21.52 28.54 -18.61
CA LEU A 195 -20.20 29.12 -18.37
C LEU A 195 -20.32 30.48 -17.66
N THR A 196 -21.18 31.38 -18.15
CA THR A 196 -21.41 32.68 -17.51
C THR A 196 -21.99 32.49 -16.10
N SER A 197 -23.00 31.64 -15.94
CA SER A 197 -23.62 31.39 -14.63
C SER A 197 -22.64 30.79 -13.62
N TRP A 198 -21.81 29.83 -14.05
CA TRP A 198 -20.77 29.23 -13.21
C TRP A 198 -19.74 30.27 -12.79
N LEU A 199 -19.27 31.10 -13.73
CA LEU A 199 -18.30 32.16 -13.45
C LEU A 199 -18.87 33.22 -12.50
N GLU A 200 -20.10 33.67 -12.72
CA GLU A 200 -20.80 34.60 -11.82
C GLU A 200 -20.96 34.00 -10.42
N ASN A 201 -21.38 32.73 -10.32
CA ASN A 201 -21.49 32.01 -9.06
C ASN A 201 -20.14 31.95 -8.32
N PHE A 202 -19.05 31.66 -9.04
CA PHE A 202 -17.70 31.68 -8.48
C PHE A 202 -17.30 33.10 -8.01
N GLN A 203 -17.47 34.12 -8.85
CA GLN A 203 -17.07 35.50 -8.54
C GLN A 203 -17.88 36.11 -7.38
N HIS A 204 -19.15 35.70 -7.21
CA HIS A 204 -19.99 36.08 -6.08
C HIS A 204 -19.79 35.20 -4.84
N SER A 205 -19.17 34.02 -4.98
CA SER A 205 -18.85 33.15 -3.85
C SER A 205 -17.78 33.77 -2.94
N THR A 206 -17.76 33.33 -1.69
CA THR A 206 -16.77 33.74 -0.71
C THR A 206 -15.76 32.62 -0.46
N ALA A 207 -14.68 32.96 0.22
CA ALA A 207 -13.75 32.00 0.78
C ALA A 207 -14.39 31.09 1.86
N LEU A 208 -15.71 31.09 2.10
CA LEU A 208 -16.41 30.12 2.98
C LEU A 208 -17.41 29.26 2.19
N THR A 209 -17.29 29.23 0.86
CA THR A 209 -18.08 28.36 -0.01
C THR A 209 -17.95 26.88 0.37
N ILE A 210 -19.06 26.15 0.21
CA ILE A 210 -19.13 24.69 0.36
C ILE A 210 -18.67 23.94 -0.90
N ASP A 211 -18.48 24.65 -2.01
CA ASP A 211 -17.98 24.06 -3.24
C ASP A 211 -16.45 23.87 -3.16
N PRO A 212 -15.94 22.62 -3.28
CA PRO A 212 -14.50 22.34 -3.16
C PRO A 212 -13.64 23.11 -4.19
N VAL A 213 -14.13 23.30 -5.42
CA VAL A 213 -13.38 23.96 -6.49
C VAL A 213 -13.33 25.45 -6.26
N HIS A 214 -14.47 26.07 -5.94
CA HIS A 214 -14.50 27.50 -5.61
C HIS A 214 -13.59 27.79 -4.41
N ALA A 215 -13.62 26.96 -3.37
CA ALA A 215 -12.77 27.12 -2.20
C ALA A 215 -11.27 27.07 -2.57
N ARG A 216 -10.87 26.11 -3.41
CA ARG A 216 -9.49 25.99 -3.89
C ARG A 216 -9.06 27.18 -4.75
N LEU A 217 -9.94 27.69 -5.59
CA LEU A 217 -9.69 28.90 -6.37
C LEU A 217 -9.52 30.14 -5.49
N HIS A 218 -10.34 30.29 -4.44
CA HIS A 218 -10.16 31.38 -3.46
C HIS A 218 -8.82 31.29 -2.74
N ASP A 219 -8.42 30.08 -2.30
CA ASP A 219 -7.12 29.86 -1.66
C ASP A 219 -5.97 30.16 -2.64
N TRP A 220 -6.13 29.82 -3.92
CA TRP A 220 -5.18 30.16 -4.97
C TRP A 220 -5.07 31.68 -5.17
N CYS A 221 -6.17 32.41 -5.31
CA CYS A 221 -6.13 33.87 -5.45
C CYS A 221 -5.42 34.53 -4.26
N HIS A 222 -5.72 34.06 -3.05
CA HIS A 222 -5.10 34.57 -1.83
C HIS A 222 -3.58 34.36 -1.84
N SER A 223 -3.12 33.16 -2.22
CA SER A 223 -1.68 32.89 -2.35
C SER A 223 -1.00 33.74 -3.42
N GLN A 224 -1.69 34.04 -4.52
CA GLN A 224 -1.19 34.88 -5.61
C GLN A 224 -1.43 36.39 -5.41
N LYS A 225 -2.04 36.81 -4.29
CA LYS A 225 -2.44 38.20 -4.02
C LYS A 225 -3.30 38.81 -5.13
N LYS A 226 -4.16 38.00 -5.75
CA LYS A 226 -5.09 38.41 -6.81
C LYS A 226 -6.52 38.55 -6.27
N ASN A 227 -7.33 39.38 -6.92
CA ASN A 227 -8.76 39.48 -6.63
C ASN A 227 -9.54 38.40 -7.42
N CYS A 228 -10.16 37.44 -6.73
CA CYS A 228 -10.94 36.38 -7.38
C CYS A 228 -12.15 36.88 -8.17
N ARG A 229 -12.71 38.05 -7.81
CA ARG A 229 -13.96 38.55 -8.41
C ARG A 229 -13.82 38.96 -9.87
N ASN A 230 -12.60 39.24 -10.32
CA ASN A 230 -12.32 39.78 -11.64
C ASN A 230 -11.53 38.79 -12.53
N LEU A 231 -11.44 37.52 -12.14
CA LEU A 231 -10.70 36.53 -12.92
C LEU A 231 -11.43 36.22 -14.23
N SER A 232 -10.68 36.20 -15.32
CA SER A 232 -11.17 35.71 -16.61
C SER A 232 -11.24 34.19 -16.65
N VAL A 233 -11.99 33.63 -17.58
CA VAL A 233 -12.09 32.16 -17.77
C VAL A 233 -10.71 31.54 -18.00
N ASP A 234 -9.83 32.20 -18.77
CA ASP A 234 -8.49 31.69 -19.04
C ASP A 234 -7.58 31.74 -17.79
N GLU A 235 -7.74 32.76 -16.94
CA GLU A 235 -7.05 32.81 -15.66
C GLU A 235 -7.54 31.71 -14.71
N VAL A 236 -8.85 31.41 -14.69
CA VAL A 236 -9.40 30.30 -13.91
C VAL A 236 -8.85 28.96 -14.40
N LYS A 237 -8.82 28.73 -15.72
CA LYS A 237 -8.22 27.51 -16.30
C LYS A 237 -6.76 27.33 -15.89
N LYS A 238 -5.98 28.42 -15.92
CA LYS A 238 -4.57 28.42 -15.49
C LYS A 238 -4.43 28.16 -13.98
N ALA A 239 -5.31 28.74 -13.17
CA ALA A 239 -5.36 28.51 -11.73
C ALA A 239 -5.64 27.03 -11.42
N LEU A 240 -6.65 26.44 -12.06
CA LEU A 240 -6.98 25.02 -11.92
C LEU A 240 -5.82 24.11 -12.35
N GLY A 241 -5.13 24.44 -13.43
CA GLY A 241 -3.92 23.71 -13.84
C GLY A 241 -2.80 23.75 -12.79
N THR A 242 -2.62 24.90 -12.14
CA THR A 242 -1.64 25.03 -11.05
C THR A 242 -2.05 24.17 -9.85
N ILE A 243 -3.33 24.26 -9.45
CA ILE A 243 -3.91 23.47 -8.36
C ILE A 243 -3.76 21.97 -8.61
N CYS A 244 -4.03 21.51 -9.83
CA CYS A 244 -3.89 20.09 -10.20
C CYS A 244 -2.44 19.62 -10.14
N ASN A 245 -1.48 20.44 -10.56
CA ASN A 245 -0.06 20.11 -10.43
C ASN A 245 0.37 20.04 -8.97
N ASP A 246 -0.04 21.00 -8.13
CA ASP A 246 0.25 21.00 -6.70
C ASP A 246 -0.31 19.74 -6.01
N ASP A 247 -1.56 19.37 -6.32
CA ASP A 247 -2.20 18.16 -5.76
C ASP A 247 -1.47 16.88 -6.23
N ARG A 248 -1.05 16.80 -7.51
CA ARG A 248 -0.27 15.67 -8.04
C ARG A 248 1.10 15.56 -7.38
N ASP A 249 1.83 16.67 -7.26
CA ASP A 249 3.16 16.69 -6.65
C ASP A 249 3.06 16.24 -5.18
N LEU A 250 2.01 16.69 -4.47
CA LEU A 250 1.76 16.25 -3.10
C LEU A 250 1.42 14.76 -3.03
N ILE A 251 0.56 14.24 -3.91
CA ILE A 251 0.29 12.79 -4.02
C ILE A 251 1.59 12.01 -4.25
N GLN A 252 2.43 12.44 -5.20
CA GLN A 252 3.68 11.77 -5.54
C GLN A 252 4.67 11.77 -4.37
N ASN A 253 4.74 12.87 -3.61
CA ASN A 253 5.57 12.97 -2.41
C ASN A 253 5.10 12.03 -1.29
N LEU A 254 3.79 11.99 -1.02
CA LEU A 254 3.17 11.10 -0.04
C LEU A 254 3.36 9.62 -0.41
N CYS A 255 3.11 9.31 -1.67
CA CYS A 255 3.24 7.99 -2.26
C CYS A 255 4.70 7.50 -2.31
N SER A 256 5.67 8.42 -2.41
CA SER A 256 7.10 8.10 -2.33
C SER A 256 7.65 8.10 -0.89
N GLU A 257 6.80 8.42 0.10
CA GLU A 257 7.15 8.50 1.52
C GLU A 257 8.31 9.46 1.83
N LYS A 258 8.52 10.43 0.95
CA LYS A 258 9.50 11.54 1.10
C LYS A 258 8.85 12.77 1.72
N ASP A 259 7.61 12.64 2.17
CA ASP A 259 6.85 13.68 2.82
C ASP A 259 7.33 13.88 4.25
N ASN A 260 7.51 15.15 4.62
CA ASN A 260 7.56 15.59 6.02
C ASN A 260 6.14 15.71 6.61
N LEU A 261 5.17 15.04 5.99
CA LEU A 261 3.81 14.89 6.45
C LEU A 261 3.74 13.55 7.21
N PHE A 262 2.92 13.47 8.24
CA PHE A 262 2.57 12.20 8.88
C PHE A 262 1.11 11.82 8.52
N GLY A 263 0.73 12.24 7.30
CA GLY A 263 -0.56 11.99 6.67
C GLY A 263 -1.70 12.95 7.10
N ALA A 264 -1.36 14.21 7.37
CA ALA A 264 -2.31 15.26 7.76
C ALA A 264 -3.10 14.91 9.03
N SER A 265 -2.44 14.35 10.05
CA SER A 265 -3.08 13.96 11.31
C SER A 265 -3.67 15.16 12.07
N TYR A 266 -3.29 16.40 11.74
CA TYR A 266 -3.94 17.61 12.24
C TYR A 266 -5.36 17.83 11.69
N ALA A 267 -5.78 17.13 10.63
CA ALA A 267 -7.13 17.19 10.11
C ALA A 267 -8.03 16.22 10.88
N GLU A 268 -8.88 16.75 11.77
CA GLU A 268 -9.78 15.97 12.64
C GLU A 268 -10.62 14.94 11.85
N LYS A 269 -11.13 15.34 10.69
CA LYS A 269 -11.94 14.45 9.83
C LYS A 269 -11.15 13.24 9.34
N ALA A 270 -9.83 13.34 9.20
CA ALA A 270 -9.00 12.22 8.78
C ALA A 270 -9.03 11.10 9.84
N THR A 271 -8.94 11.45 11.12
CA THR A 271 -9.01 10.51 12.24
C THR A 271 -10.35 9.78 12.27
N GLU A 272 -11.47 10.51 12.16
CA GLU A 272 -12.82 9.93 12.16
C GLU A 272 -13.03 8.94 11.00
N LEU A 273 -12.51 9.28 9.81
CA LEU A 273 -12.62 8.44 8.62
C LEU A 273 -11.81 7.16 8.72
N ILE A 274 -10.64 7.21 9.39
CA ILE A 274 -9.85 6.03 9.70
C ILE A 274 -10.61 5.15 10.70
N GLN A 275 -11.11 5.71 11.80
CA GLN A 275 -11.84 4.97 12.84
C GLN A 275 -13.06 4.21 12.30
N THR A 276 -13.75 4.79 11.32
CA THR A 276 -14.93 4.18 10.67
C THR A 276 -14.58 3.21 9.55
N SER A 277 -13.30 3.02 9.24
CA SER A 277 -12.85 2.15 8.14
C SER A 277 -12.56 0.72 8.58
N ASN A 278 -12.62 -0.23 7.65
CA ASN A 278 -12.26 -1.63 7.92
C ASN A 278 -10.79 -1.80 8.36
N ALA A 279 -9.89 -0.92 7.91
CA ALA A 279 -8.49 -0.94 8.30
C ALA A 279 -8.27 -0.66 9.79
N PHE A 280 -9.23 0.00 10.45
CA PHE A 280 -9.16 0.25 11.89
C PHE A 280 -9.17 -1.04 12.72
N ASN A 281 -9.79 -2.11 12.23
CA ASN A 281 -9.83 -3.40 12.93
C ASN A 281 -8.43 -3.94 13.21
N LEU A 282 -7.45 -3.68 12.33
CA LEU A 282 -6.07 -4.07 12.53
C LEU A 282 -5.39 -3.30 13.65
N ILE A 283 -5.70 -2.02 13.80
CA ILE A 283 -5.15 -1.18 14.87
C ILE A 283 -5.86 -1.48 16.20
N ASN A 284 -7.15 -1.81 16.13
CA ASN A 284 -8.00 -2.05 17.29
C ASN A 284 -8.03 -3.51 17.75
N HIS A 285 -7.09 -4.36 17.32
CA HIS A 285 -7.07 -5.79 17.66
C HIS A 285 -7.03 -6.05 19.18
N SER A 286 -6.44 -5.13 19.95
CA SER A 286 -6.32 -5.16 21.41
C SER A 286 -7.38 -4.33 22.14
N GLY A 287 -8.32 -3.71 21.40
CA GLY A 287 -9.33 -2.80 21.96
C GLY A 287 -8.84 -1.39 22.30
N MET A 288 -7.55 -1.09 22.05
CA MET A 288 -6.92 0.20 22.36
C MET A 288 -6.74 1.12 21.12
N GLY A 289 -7.31 0.76 19.98
CA GLY A 289 -6.99 1.39 18.70
C GLY A 289 -7.38 2.87 18.64
N GLU A 290 -8.49 3.26 19.27
CA GLU A 290 -8.97 4.64 19.30
C GLU A 290 -8.01 5.54 20.09
N ASP A 291 -7.61 5.09 21.27
CA ASP A 291 -6.67 5.79 22.12
C ASP A 291 -5.29 5.87 21.47
N CYS A 292 -4.86 4.83 20.74
CA CYS A 292 -3.63 4.84 19.97
C CYS A 292 -3.66 5.84 18.80
N LEU A 293 -4.78 5.97 18.08
CA LEU A 293 -4.95 7.01 17.06
C LEU A 293 -4.91 8.41 17.68
N ARG A 294 -5.62 8.64 18.80
CA ARG A 294 -5.60 9.93 19.50
C ARG A 294 -4.19 10.29 19.96
N ARG A 295 -3.47 9.32 20.54
CA ARG A 295 -2.09 9.49 21.01
C ARG A 295 -1.14 9.76 19.84
N TYR A 296 -1.30 9.07 18.72
CA TYR A 296 -0.56 9.34 17.49
C TYR A 296 -0.77 10.78 17.02
N VAL A 297 -2.02 11.24 16.88
CA VAL A 297 -2.34 12.62 16.48
C VAL A 297 -1.68 13.64 17.42
N LYS A 298 -1.75 13.41 18.73
CA LYS A 298 -1.15 14.31 19.72
C LYS A 298 0.38 14.43 19.54
N ILE A 299 1.06 13.32 19.30
CA ILE A 299 2.53 13.28 19.14
C ILE A 299 2.97 13.87 17.79
N PHE A 300 2.23 13.60 16.71
CA PHE A 300 2.66 13.90 15.34
C PHE A 300 2.07 15.17 14.73
N SER A 301 0.82 15.53 15.04
CA SER A 301 0.19 16.72 14.45
C SER A 301 0.94 18.05 14.71
N PRO A 302 1.66 18.27 15.84
CA PRO A 302 2.47 19.48 16.01
C PRO A 302 3.76 19.46 15.18
N LYS A 303 4.25 18.25 14.82
CA LYS A 303 5.50 18.02 14.07
C LYS A 303 5.29 18.07 12.55
N GLU A 304 4.05 17.95 12.10
CA GLU A 304 3.71 17.97 10.68
C GLU A 304 3.87 19.35 10.04
N ILE A 305 4.36 19.37 8.79
CA ILE A 305 4.20 20.56 7.95
C ILE A 305 2.70 20.74 7.67
N ARG A 306 2.14 21.88 8.10
CA ARG A 306 0.73 22.21 7.84
C ARG A 306 0.55 22.72 6.42
N TYR A 307 -0.27 22.03 5.65
CA TYR A 307 -0.78 22.49 4.37
C TYR A 307 -2.17 23.07 4.62
N GLY A 308 -2.28 24.41 4.66
CA GLY A 308 -3.56 25.08 4.98
C GLY A 308 -4.72 24.66 4.07
N VAL A 309 -4.40 24.23 2.85
CA VAL A 309 -5.34 23.67 1.88
C VAL A 309 -6.00 22.39 2.41
N LEU A 310 -5.22 21.45 2.96
CA LEU A 310 -5.74 20.13 3.36
C LEU A 310 -6.75 20.25 4.49
N SER A 311 -6.49 21.10 5.50
CA SER A 311 -7.42 21.32 6.61
C SER A 311 -8.80 21.77 6.16
N ARG A 312 -8.89 22.49 5.03
CA ARG A 312 -10.14 22.96 4.46
C ARG A 312 -10.70 22.01 3.41
N GLN A 313 -9.86 21.31 2.66
CA GLN A 313 -10.30 20.32 1.66
C GLN A 313 -10.96 19.09 2.30
N PHE A 314 -10.42 18.55 3.40
CA PHE A 314 -10.98 17.36 4.04
C PHE A 314 -12.50 17.48 4.33
N PRO A 315 -12.99 18.50 5.06
CA PRO A 315 -14.42 18.64 5.30
C PRO A 315 -15.24 18.91 4.02
N LEU A 316 -14.67 19.64 3.04
CA LEU A 316 -15.37 19.94 1.79
C LEU A 316 -15.54 18.71 0.91
N ILE A 317 -14.47 17.94 0.70
CA ILE A 317 -14.52 16.69 -0.06
C ILE A 317 -15.42 15.67 0.65
N TYR A 318 -15.35 15.57 1.98
CA TYR A 318 -16.25 14.73 2.76
C TYR A 318 -17.72 15.09 2.51
N SER A 319 -18.06 16.39 2.58
CA SER A 319 -19.43 16.86 2.31
C SER A 319 -19.87 16.59 0.87
N GLN A 320 -18.95 16.69 -0.10
CA GLN A 320 -19.19 16.35 -1.49
C GLN A 320 -19.52 14.86 -1.65
N LEU A 321 -18.70 13.98 -1.07
CA LEU A 321 -18.88 12.53 -1.16
C LEU A 321 -20.21 12.09 -0.54
N ILE A 322 -20.64 12.71 0.56
CA ILE A 322 -21.98 12.50 1.12
C ILE A 322 -23.07 12.94 0.14
N ARG A 323 -22.94 14.15 -0.42
CA ARG A 323 -23.93 14.70 -1.36
C ARG A 323 -24.08 13.85 -2.62
N GLU A 324 -22.98 13.27 -3.09
CA GLU A 324 -22.94 12.37 -4.24
C GLU A 324 -23.35 10.93 -3.91
N ASN A 325 -23.68 10.65 -2.64
CA ASN A 325 -24.00 9.31 -2.14
C ASN A 325 -22.90 8.29 -2.51
N SER A 326 -21.63 8.70 -2.37
CA SER A 326 -20.49 7.85 -2.66
C SER A 326 -20.48 6.62 -1.76
N ARG A 327 -20.14 5.46 -2.35
CA ARG A 327 -20.04 4.18 -1.63
C ARG A 327 -18.98 4.20 -0.52
N TYR A 328 -17.93 5.00 -0.69
CA TYR A 328 -16.79 5.09 0.24
C TYR A 328 -16.50 6.54 0.58
N LEU A 329 -16.72 6.91 1.85
CA LEU A 329 -16.47 8.27 2.34
C LEU A 329 -14.98 8.54 2.56
N GLN A 330 -14.15 7.50 2.63
CA GLN A 330 -12.68 7.59 2.65
C GLN A 330 -12.09 7.90 1.26
N GLY A 331 -12.94 8.00 0.23
CA GLY A 331 -12.53 8.21 -1.15
C GLY A 331 -12.14 6.92 -1.87
N GLU A 332 -12.06 7.01 -3.18
CA GLU A 332 -12.00 5.88 -4.09
C GLU A 332 -10.69 5.08 -4.02
N LEU A 333 -9.57 5.74 -3.69
CA LEU A 333 -8.26 5.09 -3.59
C LEU A 333 -7.96 4.51 -2.22
N PHE A 334 -8.75 4.84 -1.20
CA PHE A 334 -8.53 4.32 0.14
C PHE A 334 -8.72 2.80 0.19
N LEU A 335 -9.81 2.29 -0.39
CA LEU A 335 -10.10 0.85 -0.36
C LEU A 335 -8.96 -0.03 -0.88
N PRO A 336 -8.41 0.17 -2.10
CA PRO A 336 -7.33 -0.69 -2.61
C PRO A 336 -6.04 -0.61 -1.76
N GLY A 337 -5.81 0.47 -1.03
CA GLY A 337 -4.69 0.58 -0.09
C GLY A 337 -4.96 -0.03 1.28
N ALA A 338 -6.22 -0.06 1.73
CA ALA A 338 -6.61 -0.46 3.07
C ALA A 338 -6.74 -1.98 3.26
N LEU A 339 -6.19 -2.80 2.36
CA LEU A 339 -6.40 -4.25 2.29
C LEU A 339 -5.38 -5.07 3.08
N LYS A 340 -4.60 -4.45 3.96
CA LYS A 340 -3.56 -5.15 4.74
C LYS A 340 -4.11 -6.35 5.52
N GLU A 341 -5.38 -6.28 5.96
CA GLU A 341 -6.03 -7.39 6.66
C GLU A 341 -6.17 -8.63 5.75
N PHE A 342 -6.52 -8.40 4.49
CA PHE A 342 -6.59 -9.45 3.47
C PHE A 342 -5.20 -9.99 3.13
N ASP A 343 -4.19 -9.12 3.12
CA ASP A 343 -2.80 -9.51 2.85
C ASP A 343 -2.24 -10.43 3.94
N ILE A 344 -2.48 -10.10 5.21
CA ILE A 344 -2.09 -10.95 6.35
C ILE A 344 -2.79 -12.31 6.26
N LYS A 345 -4.02 -12.34 5.75
CA LYS A 345 -4.82 -13.56 5.55
C LYS A 345 -4.49 -14.30 4.24
N GLY A 346 -3.49 -13.86 3.46
CA GLY A 346 -3.06 -14.52 2.23
C GLY A 346 -4.01 -14.34 1.03
N LEU A 347 -4.89 -13.34 1.07
CA LEU A 347 -5.87 -13.04 0.02
C LEU A 347 -5.41 -11.91 -0.92
N SER A 348 -4.11 -11.61 -0.95
CA SER A 348 -3.52 -10.47 -1.68
C SER A 348 -3.65 -10.56 -3.20
N ASP A 349 -3.62 -11.79 -3.74
CA ASP A 349 -3.37 -12.03 -5.16
C ASP A 349 -4.63 -11.93 -6.02
N PHE A 350 -5.81 -11.84 -5.39
CA PHE A 350 -7.10 -11.67 -6.08
C PHE A 350 -7.34 -10.23 -6.59
N LEU A 351 -6.53 -9.25 -6.18
CA LEU A 351 -6.80 -7.82 -6.42
C LEU A 351 -5.70 -7.09 -7.22
N THR A 352 -4.59 -7.75 -7.53
CA THR A 352 -3.54 -7.22 -8.39
C THR A 352 -3.81 -7.60 -9.84
N ALA A 353 -4.34 -6.67 -10.64
CA ALA A 353 -4.24 -6.78 -12.08
C ALA A 353 -2.74 -6.78 -12.44
N LEU A 354 -2.25 -7.88 -13.01
CA LEU A 354 -0.86 -8.01 -13.42
C LEU A 354 -0.51 -6.88 -14.39
N LYS A 355 0.44 -6.01 -14.00
CA LYS A 355 1.10 -5.10 -14.95
C LYS A 355 1.62 -5.97 -16.10
N PRO A 356 1.33 -5.67 -17.38
CA PRO A 356 1.93 -6.40 -18.48
C PRO A 356 3.45 -6.32 -18.32
N PRO A 357 4.17 -7.45 -18.44
CA PRO A 357 5.60 -7.50 -18.17
C PRO A 357 6.31 -6.45 -19.03
N LYS A 358 7.07 -5.57 -18.36
CA LYS A 358 7.88 -4.55 -19.02
C LYS A 358 8.86 -5.30 -19.91
N VAL A 359 8.73 -5.17 -21.23
CA VAL A 359 9.63 -5.83 -22.19
C VAL A 359 11.03 -5.29 -21.93
N GLU A 360 11.86 -6.08 -21.26
CA GLU A 360 13.26 -5.72 -21.07
C GLU A 360 13.90 -5.57 -22.46
N PRO A 361 14.54 -4.42 -22.76
CA PRO A 361 15.20 -4.26 -24.04
C PRO A 361 16.29 -5.33 -24.15
N VAL A 362 16.18 -6.18 -25.18
CA VAL A 362 17.16 -7.21 -25.51
C VAL A 362 18.53 -6.56 -25.60
N ILE A 363 19.35 -6.77 -24.56
CA ILE A 363 20.76 -6.40 -24.59
C ILE A 363 21.38 -7.29 -25.67
N LYS A 364 21.71 -6.70 -26.82
CA LYS A 364 22.59 -7.34 -27.81
C LYS A 364 23.91 -7.66 -27.12
N VAL A 365 24.09 -8.93 -26.77
CA VAL A 365 25.35 -9.46 -26.24
C VAL A 365 26.39 -9.31 -27.34
N LEU A 366 27.23 -8.27 -27.24
CA LEU A 366 28.47 -8.22 -27.99
C LEU A 366 29.35 -9.40 -27.52
N PRO A 367 29.93 -10.18 -28.46
CA PRO A 367 30.67 -11.39 -28.13
C PRO A 367 31.90 -11.05 -27.28
N LYS A 368 32.03 -11.72 -26.12
CA LYS A 368 33.22 -11.65 -25.26
C LYS A 368 34.48 -12.05 -26.05
N PRO A 369 35.59 -11.31 -25.94
CA PRO A 369 36.85 -11.69 -26.56
C PRO A 369 37.44 -12.96 -25.91
N LYS A 370 37.98 -13.85 -26.75
CA LYS A 370 38.58 -15.14 -26.37
C LYS A 370 39.72 -14.97 -25.36
N PRO A 371 39.82 -15.82 -24.32
CA PRO A 371 40.95 -15.84 -23.41
C PRO A 371 42.20 -16.41 -24.09
N LYS A 372 43.35 -15.73 -23.92
CA LYS A 372 44.68 -16.24 -24.29
C LYS A 372 45.11 -17.37 -23.34
N PRO A 373 45.89 -18.35 -23.82
CA PRO A 373 46.27 -19.52 -23.03
C PRO A 373 47.30 -19.17 -21.95
N LYS A 374 47.06 -19.61 -20.72
CA LYS A 374 48.06 -19.62 -19.64
C LYS A 374 48.89 -20.90 -19.71
N ILE A 375 50.20 -20.70 -19.63
CA ILE A 375 51.25 -21.71 -19.60
C ILE A 375 51.14 -22.55 -18.32
N VAL A 376 51.30 -23.86 -18.49
CA VAL A 376 51.37 -24.87 -17.44
C VAL A 376 52.70 -24.70 -16.69
N VAL A 377 52.66 -24.51 -15.37
CA VAL A 377 53.84 -24.67 -14.50
C VAL A 377 53.52 -25.69 -13.43
N ALA A 378 54.49 -26.57 -13.23
CA ALA A 378 54.44 -27.86 -12.59
C ALA A 378 54.01 -27.85 -11.11
N LYS A 379 53.33 -28.95 -10.74
CA LYS A 379 52.99 -29.32 -9.37
C LYS A 379 54.27 -29.56 -8.54
N THR A 380 54.34 -28.92 -7.38
CA THR A 380 55.11 -29.40 -6.23
C THR A 380 54.13 -29.71 -5.11
N LYS A 381 54.14 -30.96 -4.62
CA LYS A 381 53.35 -31.45 -3.49
C LYS A 381 53.79 -30.76 -2.19
N PRO A 382 52.87 -30.21 -1.38
CA PRO A 382 53.13 -29.96 0.03
C PRO A 382 52.57 -31.08 0.91
N VAL A 383 53.31 -31.34 1.97
CA VAL A 383 53.16 -32.34 3.01
C VAL A 383 51.83 -32.18 3.77
N GLU A 384 51.23 -33.32 4.05
CA GLU A 384 49.99 -33.51 4.82
C GLU A 384 50.22 -33.19 6.30
N VAL A 385 49.52 -32.18 6.81
CA VAL A 385 49.41 -31.90 8.25
C VAL A 385 47.99 -32.27 8.66
N ALA A 386 47.87 -33.24 9.56
CA ALA A 386 46.61 -33.76 10.07
C ALA A 386 45.74 -32.64 10.66
N ARG A 387 44.54 -32.46 10.09
CA ARG A 387 43.49 -31.57 10.59
C ARG A 387 42.46 -32.44 11.31
N PRO A 388 42.03 -32.11 12.54
CA PRO A 388 41.07 -32.91 13.29
C PRO A 388 39.72 -32.99 12.55
N GLU A 389 39.12 -34.18 12.56
CA GLU A 389 37.87 -34.50 11.89
C GLU A 389 36.72 -33.58 12.37
N PRO A 390 36.01 -32.90 11.45
CA PRO A 390 34.78 -32.21 11.81
C PRO A 390 33.67 -33.24 12.05
N VAL A 391 33.01 -33.10 13.21
CA VAL A 391 31.80 -33.84 13.59
C VAL A 391 30.79 -33.74 12.46
N GLN A 392 30.49 -34.87 11.82
CA GLN A 392 29.40 -34.97 10.84
C GLN A 392 28.08 -34.78 11.59
N MET A 393 27.50 -33.58 11.50
CA MET A 393 26.07 -33.43 11.75
C MET A 393 25.35 -34.11 10.60
N GLU A 394 24.59 -35.16 10.92
CA GLU A 394 23.68 -35.83 10.01
C GLU A 394 22.63 -34.81 9.56
N ILE A 395 22.81 -34.24 8.36
CA ILE A 395 21.80 -33.40 7.72
C ILE A 395 20.67 -34.35 7.34
N VAL A 396 19.64 -34.43 8.18
CA VAL A 396 18.37 -35.02 7.78
C VAL A 396 17.87 -34.23 6.57
N PRO A 397 17.77 -34.82 5.37
CA PRO A 397 17.27 -34.10 4.21
C PRO A 397 15.84 -33.64 4.53
N PRO A 398 15.49 -32.37 4.23
CA PRO A 398 14.13 -31.89 4.46
C PRO A 398 13.16 -32.83 3.72
N PRO A 399 12.03 -33.22 4.36
CA PRO A 399 11.07 -34.11 3.74
C PRO A 399 10.65 -33.53 2.39
N LYS A 400 10.75 -34.35 1.34
CA LYS A 400 10.30 -33.94 0.00
C LYS A 400 8.84 -33.48 0.08
N PRO A 401 8.46 -32.35 -0.53
CA PRO A 401 7.07 -31.88 -0.51
C PRO A 401 6.15 -32.96 -1.07
N LYS A 402 5.08 -33.28 -0.32
CA LYS A 402 4.03 -34.22 -0.74
C LYS A 402 3.31 -33.62 -1.95
N ILE A 403 3.38 -34.29 -3.09
CA ILE A 403 2.67 -33.88 -4.31
C ILE A 403 1.18 -34.23 -4.14
N SER A 404 0.30 -33.27 -4.42
CA SER A 404 -1.15 -33.41 -4.34
C SER A 404 -1.70 -34.39 -5.36
N GLU A 405 -2.84 -35.01 -5.07
CA GLU A 405 -3.53 -35.92 -5.97
C GLU A 405 -3.94 -35.22 -7.27
N PHE A 406 -4.35 -33.95 -7.18
CA PHE A 406 -4.65 -33.13 -8.36
C PHE A 406 -3.46 -33.07 -9.31
N GLU A 407 -2.25 -32.80 -8.79
CA GLU A 407 -1.06 -32.70 -9.62
C GLU A 407 -0.61 -34.06 -10.17
N LYS A 408 -0.68 -35.12 -9.37
CA LYS A 408 -0.40 -36.48 -9.85
C LYS A 408 -1.28 -36.84 -11.03
N ALA A 409 -2.57 -36.53 -10.95
CA ALA A 409 -3.50 -36.76 -12.04
C ALA A 409 -3.18 -35.90 -13.27
N VAL A 410 -2.72 -34.66 -13.11
CA VAL A 410 -2.25 -33.82 -14.24
C VAL A 410 -1.03 -34.45 -14.92
N LEU A 411 -0.04 -34.88 -14.13
CA LEU A 411 1.15 -35.55 -14.65
C LEU A 411 0.79 -36.85 -15.38
N GLU A 412 -0.12 -37.64 -14.81
CA GLU A 412 -0.58 -38.89 -15.42
C GLU A 412 -1.34 -38.65 -16.73
N LEU A 413 -2.21 -37.63 -16.77
CA LEU A 413 -2.93 -37.23 -17.99
C LEU A 413 -1.94 -36.83 -19.10
N ASP A 414 -0.90 -36.07 -18.75
CA ASP A 414 0.13 -35.60 -19.69
C ASP A 414 1.04 -36.76 -20.16
N GLU A 415 1.51 -37.61 -19.25
CA GLU A 415 2.40 -38.74 -19.53
C GLU A 415 1.70 -39.83 -20.35
N LYS A 416 0.47 -40.21 -19.97
CA LYS A 416 -0.33 -41.24 -20.66
C LYS A 416 -1.13 -40.67 -21.84
N LYS A 417 -1.09 -39.34 -22.05
CA LYS A 417 -1.78 -38.61 -23.13
C LYS A 417 -3.28 -38.86 -23.21
N LEU A 418 -3.93 -39.16 -22.09
CA LEU A 418 -5.37 -39.45 -22.00
C LEU A 418 -6.22 -38.23 -22.39
N GLU A 419 -7.43 -38.47 -22.88
CA GLU A 419 -8.37 -37.38 -23.21
C GLU A 419 -9.03 -36.79 -21.95
N SER A 420 -9.31 -37.64 -20.96
CA SER A 420 -9.77 -37.24 -19.65
C SER A 420 -9.31 -38.21 -18.56
N LEU A 421 -9.22 -37.72 -17.31
CA LEU A 421 -8.86 -38.52 -16.14
C LEU A 421 -9.61 -38.00 -14.90
N SER A 422 -10.35 -38.88 -14.22
CA SER A 422 -11.02 -38.54 -12.96
C SER A 422 -10.03 -38.56 -11.80
N ILE A 423 -10.06 -37.51 -10.96
CA ILE A 423 -9.25 -37.45 -9.73
C ILE A 423 -9.83 -38.39 -8.67
N ASN A 424 -8.97 -39.04 -7.88
CA ASN A 424 -9.43 -39.76 -6.70
C ASN A 424 -9.87 -38.77 -5.61
N MET A 425 -11.18 -38.62 -5.43
CA MET A 425 -11.74 -37.65 -4.48
C MET A 425 -11.45 -38.00 -3.01
N GLU A 426 -11.17 -39.27 -2.68
CA GLU A 426 -10.78 -39.65 -1.32
C GLU A 426 -9.37 -39.15 -1.00
N SER A 427 -8.41 -39.42 -1.88
CA SER A 427 -7.03 -38.92 -1.71
C SER A 427 -6.95 -37.40 -1.83
N PHE A 428 -7.81 -36.78 -2.65
CA PHE A 428 -7.90 -35.33 -2.76
C PHE A 428 -8.43 -34.63 -1.49
N ARG A 429 -9.23 -35.33 -0.66
CA ARG A 429 -9.63 -34.80 0.66
C ARG A 429 -8.41 -34.58 1.56
N ASP A 430 -7.46 -35.51 1.52
CA ASP A 430 -6.24 -35.52 2.35
C ASP A 430 -5.10 -34.64 1.81
N ASP A 431 -5.29 -33.95 0.68
CA ASP A 431 -4.30 -33.04 0.11
C ASP A 431 -4.17 -31.74 0.92
N PHE A 432 -5.28 -31.30 1.54
CA PHE A 432 -5.32 -30.09 2.35
C PHE A 432 -6.49 -30.16 3.34
N GLU A 433 -6.22 -30.09 4.64
CA GLU A 433 -7.26 -30.11 5.67
C GLU A 433 -7.53 -28.69 6.17
N PHE A 434 -8.78 -28.23 6.06
CA PHE A 434 -9.19 -26.96 6.65
C PHE A 434 -9.36 -27.12 8.16
N SER A 435 -8.68 -26.28 8.95
CA SER A 435 -8.97 -26.20 10.39
C SER A 435 -10.36 -25.60 10.63
N GLN A 436 -11.00 -25.94 11.76
CA GLN A 436 -12.32 -25.41 12.12
C GLN A 436 -12.34 -23.86 12.18
N GLN A 437 -11.24 -23.25 12.63
CA GLN A 437 -11.09 -21.80 12.64
C GLN A 437 -11.06 -21.23 11.22
N MET A 438 -10.34 -21.86 10.30
CA MET A 438 -10.31 -21.44 8.89
C MET A 438 -11.70 -21.55 8.24
N ILE A 439 -12.46 -22.61 8.54
CA ILE A 439 -13.83 -22.76 8.01
C ILE A 439 -14.72 -21.61 8.52
N ALA A 440 -14.65 -21.29 9.81
CA ALA A 440 -15.42 -20.20 10.41
C ALA A 440 -15.07 -18.83 9.79
N ASP A 441 -13.78 -18.56 9.61
CA ASP A 441 -13.29 -17.29 9.06
C ASP A 441 -13.62 -17.13 7.56
N LEU A 442 -13.65 -18.24 6.82
CA LEU A 442 -13.94 -18.26 5.38
C LEU A 442 -15.44 -18.31 5.07
N ALA A 443 -16.29 -18.79 5.99
CA ALA A 443 -17.72 -18.94 5.76
C ALA A 443 -18.42 -17.62 5.39
N THR A 444 -18.08 -16.52 6.06
CA THR A 444 -18.75 -15.22 5.83
C THR A 444 -18.33 -14.53 4.53
N PRO A 445 -17.03 -14.43 4.20
CA PRO A 445 -16.59 -13.81 2.95
C PRO A 445 -16.97 -14.63 1.71
N ILE A 446 -16.76 -15.94 1.73
CA ILE A 446 -16.98 -16.82 0.56
C ILE A 446 -18.46 -16.83 0.15
N LYS A 447 -19.39 -16.72 1.10
CA LYS A 447 -20.83 -16.68 0.82
C LYS A 447 -21.23 -15.54 -0.14
N LYS A 448 -20.51 -14.41 -0.14
CA LYS A 448 -20.77 -13.29 -1.07
C LYS A 448 -20.34 -13.62 -2.50
N PHE A 449 -19.25 -14.36 -2.65
CA PHE A 449 -18.67 -14.76 -3.94
C PHE A 449 -19.34 -16.00 -4.56
N GLN A 450 -20.09 -16.76 -3.77
CA GLN A 450 -20.88 -17.91 -4.24
C GLN A 450 -22.17 -17.50 -4.94
N THR A 451 -22.58 -16.23 -4.89
CA THR A 451 -23.86 -15.81 -5.49
C THR A 451 -23.78 -15.80 -7.00
N ARG A 452 -24.89 -16.15 -7.67
CA ARG A 452 -24.97 -16.14 -9.14
C ARG A 452 -24.65 -14.76 -9.74
N ALA A 453 -25.05 -13.69 -9.05
CA ALA A 453 -24.76 -12.31 -9.46
C ALA A 453 -23.24 -12.05 -9.45
N ALA A 454 -22.57 -12.33 -8.34
CA ALA A 454 -21.13 -12.13 -8.21
C ALA A 454 -20.34 -12.97 -9.23
N LEU A 455 -20.70 -14.24 -9.42
CA LEU A 455 -20.06 -15.11 -10.40
C LEU A 455 -20.28 -14.65 -11.85
N ASN A 456 -21.47 -14.13 -12.17
CA ASN A 456 -21.76 -13.57 -13.49
C ASN A 456 -20.93 -12.31 -13.76
N ASP A 457 -20.80 -11.44 -12.76
CA ASP A 457 -19.95 -10.25 -12.85
C ASP A 457 -18.49 -10.66 -13.07
N MET A 458 -17.95 -11.58 -12.26
CA MET A 458 -16.59 -12.09 -12.40
C MET A 458 -16.35 -12.80 -13.75
N LYS A 459 -17.33 -13.56 -14.25
CA LYS A 459 -17.23 -14.17 -15.59
C LYS A 459 -17.17 -13.11 -16.69
N SER A 460 -17.98 -12.06 -16.57
CA SER A 460 -18.13 -11.04 -17.61
C SER A 460 -17.02 -9.99 -17.61
N TYR A 461 -16.51 -9.62 -16.44
CA TYR A 461 -15.53 -8.56 -16.27
C TYR A 461 -14.10 -9.08 -16.05
N ASP A 462 -13.95 -10.22 -15.37
CA ASP A 462 -12.63 -10.79 -15.01
C ASP A 462 -12.29 -12.06 -15.81
N ASN A 463 -13.14 -12.46 -16.77
CA ASN A 463 -13.00 -13.71 -17.54
C ASN A 463 -12.86 -14.97 -16.67
N LEU A 464 -13.51 -14.99 -15.49
CA LEU A 464 -13.44 -16.10 -14.54
C LEU A 464 -13.77 -17.45 -15.21
N GLY A 465 -12.95 -18.46 -14.95
CA GLY A 465 -13.05 -19.81 -15.54
C GLY A 465 -12.37 -19.97 -16.89
N SER A 466 -11.73 -18.91 -17.42
CA SER A 466 -10.89 -18.97 -18.63
C SER A 466 -9.45 -19.36 -18.29
N ALA A 467 -8.62 -19.59 -19.31
CA ALA A 467 -7.19 -19.85 -19.10
C ALA A 467 -6.42 -18.63 -18.56
N GLU A 468 -6.94 -17.42 -18.78
CA GLU A 468 -6.36 -16.17 -18.29
C GLU A 468 -6.73 -15.90 -16.83
N ALA A 469 -7.93 -16.32 -16.41
CA ALA A 469 -8.43 -16.19 -15.04
C ALA A 469 -9.07 -17.50 -14.56
N PRO A 470 -8.26 -18.53 -14.27
CA PRO A 470 -8.75 -19.83 -13.81
C PRO A 470 -9.30 -19.75 -12.38
N VAL A 471 -10.18 -20.69 -12.03
CA VAL A 471 -10.72 -20.81 -10.67
C VAL A 471 -9.68 -21.47 -9.76
N GLY A 472 -9.49 -20.95 -8.54
CA GLY A 472 -8.57 -21.56 -7.57
C GLY A 472 -9.04 -22.95 -7.10
N LEU A 473 -8.14 -23.92 -7.06
CA LEU A 473 -8.42 -25.27 -6.60
C LEU A 473 -8.80 -25.30 -5.11
N ILE A 474 -8.18 -24.47 -4.27
CA ILE A 474 -8.48 -24.37 -2.84
C ILE A 474 -9.93 -23.93 -2.61
N PHE A 475 -10.46 -23.05 -3.46
CA PHE A 475 -11.83 -22.57 -3.39
C PHE A 475 -12.82 -23.68 -3.74
N LEU A 476 -12.56 -24.43 -4.82
CA LEU A 476 -13.38 -25.60 -5.16
C LEU A 476 -13.32 -26.66 -4.07
N LYS A 477 -12.13 -26.93 -3.53
CA LYS A 477 -11.93 -27.89 -2.45
C LYS A 477 -12.71 -27.48 -1.20
N TYR A 478 -12.64 -26.21 -0.80
CA TYR A 478 -13.44 -25.68 0.31
C TYR A 478 -14.94 -25.94 0.11
N LEU A 479 -15.48 -25.66 -1.08
CA LEU A 479 -16.91 -25.88 -1.35
C LEU A 479 -17.29 -27.37 -1.32
N ILE A 480 -16.40 -28.25 -1.78
CA ILE A 480 -16.63 -29.71 -1.77
C ILE A 480 -16.54 -30.25 -0.34
N ASP A 481 -15.52 -29.86 0.42
CA ASP A 481 -15.28 -30.35 1.78
C ASP A 481 -16.31 -29.82 2.80
N THR A 482 -16.84 -28.61 2.57
CA THR A 482 -17.93 -28.03 3.39
C THR A 482 -19.34 -28.39 2.90
N GLU A 483 -19.46 -29.30 1.92
CA GLU A 483 -20.73 -29.73 1.32
C GLU A 483 -21.60 -28.56 0.84
N ASN A 484 -20.99 -27.49 0.34
CA ASN A 484 -21.70 -26.31 -0.14
C ASN A 484 -22.21 -26.52 -1.57
N HIS A 485 -23.24 -27.35 -1.70
CA HIS A 485 -23.85 -27.70 -2.98
C HIS A 485 -24.37 -26.47 -3.74
N GLN A 486 -24.95 -25.50 -3.04
CA GLN A 486 -25.49 -24.29 -3.68
C GLN A 486 -24.39 -23.48 -4.38
N GLY A 487 -23.23 -23.31 -3.74
CA GLY A 487 -22.09 -22.62 -4.34
C GLY A 487 -21.59 -23.34 -5.59
N LEU A 488 -21.44 -24.67 -5.53
CA LEU A 488 -20.97 -25.49 -6.65
C LEU A 488 -21.96 -25.47 -7.82
N TYR A 489 -23.27 -25.56 -7.56
CA TYR A 489 -24.28 -25.42 -8.61
C TYR A 489 -24.29 -24.03 -9.24
N ASN A 490 -24.07 -22.97 -8.46
CA ASN A 490 -23.98 -21.61 -9.01
C ASN A 490 -22.75 -21.47 -9.93
N ILE A 491 -21.62 -22.07 -9.58
CA ILE A 491 -20.41 -22.11 -10.43
C ILE A 491 -20.71 -22.82 -11.74
N VAL A 492 -21.26 -24.04 -11.69
CA VAL A 492 -21.60 -24.81 -12.90
C VAL A 492 -22.63 -24.08 -13.77
N THR A 493 -23.61 -23.43 -13.15
CA THR A 493 -24.65 -22.67 -13.87
C THR A 493 -24.08 -21.46 -14.59
N VAL A 494 -23.10 -20.78 -14.00
CA VAL A 494 -22.53 -19.54 -14.55
C VAL A 494 -21.39 -19.83 -15.51
N LEU A 495 -20.40 -20.62 -15.10
CA LEU A 495 -19.20 -20.91 -15.87
C LEU A 495 -19.45 -21.98 -16.94
N GLY A 496 -20.31 -22.95 -16.64
CA GLY A 496 -20.48 -24.20 -17.38
C GLY A 496 -19.98 -25.41 -16.57
N ASP A 497 -20.23 -26.61 -17.08
CA ASP A 497 -19.68 -27.86 -16.54
C ASP A 497 -18.15 -27.93 -16.70
N LYS A 498 -17.59 -27.19 -17.66
CA LYS A 498 -16.16 -27.19 -18.01
C LYS A 498 -15.53 -25.82 -17.93
N PHE A 499 -14.42 -25.70 -17.22
CA PHE A 499 -13.69 -24.45 -17.02
C PHE A 499 -12.24 -24.72 -16.57
N TYR A 500 -11.41 -23.68 -16.53
CA TYR A 500 -10.01 -23.80 -16.10
C TYR A 500 -9.85 -23.61 -14.59
N VAL A 501 -8.94 -24.39 -14.01
CA VAL A 501 -8.56 -24.37 -12.60
C VAL A 501 -7.05 -24.31 -12.44
N THR A 502 -6.57 -23.61 -11.42
CA THR A 502 -5.15 -23.56 -11.03
C THR A 502 -4.93 -24.21 -9.68
N ASN A 503 -3.83 -24.95 -9.56
CA ASN A 503 -3.43 -25.62 -8.33
C ASN A 503 -2.69 -24.62 -7.40
N ASP A 504 -3.49 -23.78 -6.74
CA ASP A 504 -3.05 -22.78 -5.76
C ASP A 504 -2.62 -23.41 -4.41
N ILE A 505 -3.03 -24.63 -4.10
CA ILE A 505 -2.57 -25.40 -2.93
C ILE A 505 -1.04 -25.59 -2.99
N GLU A 506 -0.49 -25.86 -4.17
CA GLU A 506 0.95 -26.02 -4.41
C GLU A 506 1.63 -24.77 -5.02
N LYS A 507 0.92 -23.64 -5.12
CA LYS A 507 1.39 -22.41 -5.77
C LYS A 507 1.84 -22.62 -7.23
N LYS A 508 1.04 -23.37 -7.99
CA LYS A 508 1.26 -23.61 -9.42
C LYS A 508 0.31 -22.77 -10.25
N ASP A 509 0.90 -21.97 -11.15
CA ASP A 509 0.16 -21.04 -12.00
C ASP A 509 -0.33 -21.67 -13.32
N ARG A 510 -0.13 -22.98 -13.51
CA ARG A 510 -0.55 -23.67 -14.74
C ARG A 510 -2.07 -23.85 -14.74
N PRO A 511 -2.81 -23.25 -15.70
CA PRO A 511 -4.25 -23.50 -15.82
C PRO A 511 -4.49 -24.90 -16.40
N VAL A 512 -5.33 -25.66 -15.72
CA VAL A 512 -5.74 -27.02 -16.07
C VAL A 512 -7.22 -27.01 -16.40
N TYR A 513 -7.59 -27.57 -17.55
CA TYR A 513 -8.99 -27.63 -17.97
C TYR A 513 -9.68 -28.81 -17.28
N ILE A 514 -10.79 -28.55 -16.60
CA ILE A 514 -11.53 -29.56 -15.85
C ILE A 514 -13.00 -29.59 -16.26
N GLU A 515 -13.65 -30.71 -15.95
CA GLU A 515 -15.10 -30.85 -15.89
C GLU A 515 -15.49 -31.13 -14.44
N LEU A 516 -16.43 -30.36 -13.91
CA LEU A 516 -17.01 -30.56 -12.59
C LEU A 516 -18.39 -31.20 -12.74
N ARG A 517 -18.50 -32.47 -12.32
CA ARG A 517 -19.70 -33.29 -12.53
C ARG A 517 -20.35 -33.70 -11.22
N ASN A 518 -21.69 -33.67 -11.20
CA ASN A 518 -22.51 -34.22 -10.12
C ASN A 518 -23.81 -34.78 -10.71
N ASP A 519 -23.79 -36.07 -11.06
CA ASP A 519 -24.91 -36.78 -11.69
C ASP A 519 -24.98 -38.24 -11.22
N ALA A 520 -25.89 -39.02 -11.80
CA ALA A 520 -26.05 -40.44 -11.49
C ALA A 520 -24.76 -41.27 -11.75
N SER A 521 -23.89 -40.83 -12.67
CA SER A 521 -22.62 -41.50 -12.96
C SER A 521 -21.58 -41.29 -11.84
N SER A 522 -21.64 -40.16 -11.13
CA SER A 522 -20.83 -39.89 -9.94
C SER A 522 -21.53 -40.25 -8.62
N LYS A 523 -22.62 -41.03 -8.67
CA LYS A 523 -23.49 -41.35 -7.52
C LYS A 523 -23.99 -40.11 -6.76
N ASN A 524 -24.23 -39.01 -7.49
CA ASN A 524 -24.63 -37.71 -6.94
C ASN A 524 -23.60 -37.08 -5.99
N HIS A 525 -22.32 -37.41 -6.14
CA HIS A 525 -21.22 -36.72 -5.49
C HIS A 525 -20.46 -35.83 -6.50
N TRP A 526 -19.88 -34.74 -6.00
CA TRP A 526 -19.05 -33.86 -6.81
C TRP A 526 -17.74 -34.56 -7.20
N GLN A 527 -17.49 -34.64 -8.50
CA GLN A 527 -16.33 -35.29 -9.09
C GLN A 527 -15.60 -34.30 -10.00
N ILE A 528 -14.28 -34.17 -9.81
CA ILE A 528 -13.42 -33.41 -10.71
C ILE A 528 -12.82 -34.36 -11.75
N ILE A 529 -12.94 -33.99 -13.02
CA ILE A 529 -12.39 -34.74 -14.16
C ILE A 529 -11.46 -33.81 -14.93
N LEU A 530 -10.19 -34.17 -15.04
CA LEU A 530 -9.21 -33.45 -15.85
C LEU A 530 -9.45 -33.74 -17.33
N MET A 531 -9.28 -32.73 -18.18
CA MET A 531 -9.61 -32.80 -19.61
C MET A 531 -8.46 -32.26 -20.47
N LYS A 532 -8.17 -32.94 -21.58
CA LYS A 532 -7.21 -32.47 -22.57
C LYS A 532 -7.88 -31.48 -23.53
N LYS A 533 -7.25 -30.31 -23.77
CA LYS A 533 -7.80 -29.28 -24.66
C LYS A 533 -7.99 -29.80 -26.08
N THR A 534 -9.23 -29.92 -26.54
CA THR A 534 -9.54 -30.03 -27.97
C THR A 534 -9.38 -28.65 -28.60
N THR A 535 -8.32 -28.43 -29.36
CA THR A 535 -8.21 -27.27 -30.26
C THR A 535 -9.23 -27.42 -31.39
N THR A 536 -10.44 -26.92 -31.20
CA THR A 536 -11.40 -26.72 -32.29
C THR A 536 -10.84 -25.65 -33.22
N LYS A 537 -10.35 -26.06 -34.40
CA LYS A 537 -10.03 -25.16 -35.51
C LYS A 537 -11.32 -24.53 -36.01
N THR A 538 -11.62 -23.30 -35.61
CA THR A 538 -12.66 -22.49 -36.23
C THR A 538 -12.21 -22.15 -37.65
N LYS A 539 -12.83 -22.77 -38.66
CA LYS A 539 -12.73 -22.33 -40.06
C LYS A 539 -13.34 -20.93 -40.14
N LYS A 540 -12.58 -19.99 -40.71
CA LYS A 540 -13.05 -18.67 -41.14
C LYS A 540 -14.20 -18.78 -42.12
#